data_AF-X1AWJ5-F1
#
_entry.id   AF-X1AWJ5-F1
#
_cell.length_a   1.000
_cell.length_b   1.000
_cell.length_c   1.000
_cell.angle_alpha   90.00
_cell.angle_beta   90.00
_cell.angle_gamma   90.00
#
_symmetry.space_group_name_H-M   'P 1'
#
loop_
_entity.id
_entity.type
_entity.pdbx_description
1 polymer ?
#
loop_
_entity_poly.entity_id
_entity_poly.type
_entity_poly.pdbx_seq_one_letter_code
_entity_poly.pdbx_strand_id
1 'polypeptide(L)'
;MKDIDRIIWPEIKGWASTRFTEILGMGCFCLRTKPVHACLGEPQNCWGEVKRDLSDLTEKIGYYLANEEARNEIAKNGMNYYKDYLSPVARAKYLLNIARENQ
;
A
#
# COMPACT_ATOMS: atom_id res chain seq x y z
N MET A 1 13.68 -24.41 16.79
CA MET A 1 13.20 -23.85 15.51
C MET A 1 11.68 -23.67 15.57
N LYS A 2 11.18 -22.85 16.50
CA LYS A 2 9.73 -22.65 16.75
C LYS A 2 9.33 -21.17 16.85
N ASP A 3 10.28 -20.24 16.70
CA ASP A 3 10.05 -18.81 16.96
C ASP A 3 10.06 -17.92 15.71
N ILE A 4 10.39 -18.47 14.53
CA ILE A 4 10.35 -17.72 13.27
C ILE A 4 8.89 -17.49 12.80
N ASP A 5 7.99 -18.42 13.10
CA ASP A 5 6.57 -18.30 12.71
C ASP A 5 5.82 -17.22 13.49
N ARG A 6 6.38 -16.73 14.62
CA ARG A 6 5.81 -15.62 15.40
C ARG A 6 6.23 -14.24 14.87
N ILE A 7 7.33 -14.19 14.11
CA ILE A 7 7.81 -12.97 13.41
C ILE A 7 7.07 -12.80 12.07
N ILE A 8 6.52 -13.88 11.52
CA ILE A 8 5.83 -13.90 10.23
C ILE A 8 4.32 -14.03 10.46
N TRP A 9 3.70 -12.90 10.83
CA TRP A 9 2.29 -12.55 10.63
C TRP A 9 1.31 -13.72 10.34
N PRO A 10 0.82 -14.43 11.37
CA PRO A 10 0.01 -15.65 11.20
C PRO A 10 -1.40 -15.45 10.61
N GLU A 11 -1.82 -14.22 10.30
CA GLU A 11 -3.20 -13.92 9.87
C GLU A 11 -3.35 -13.24 8.50
N ILE A 12 -2.28 -13.14 7.69
CA ILE A 12 -2.39 -12.48 6.37
C ILE A 12 -2.93 -13.45 5.32
N LYS A 13 -4.27 -13.59 5.25
CA LYS A 13 -4.96 -14.14 4.07
C LYS A 13 -4.98 -13.11 2.94
N GLY A 14 -3.85 -12.98 2.25
CA GLY A 14 -3.73 -12.21 1.01
C GLY A 14 -2.50 -11.32 0.99
N TRP A 15 -1.49 -11.73 0.22
CA TRP A 15 -0.33 -10.90 -0.07
C TRP A 15 -0.81 -9.66 -0.82
N ALA A 16 -0.46 -8.47 -0.33
CA ALA A 16 -0.49 -7.28 -1.15
C ALA A 16 0.35 -7.58 -2.39
N SER A 17 -0.23 -7.52 -3.59
CA SER A 17 0.55 -7.76 -4.81
C SER A 17 1.66 -6.72 -4.85
N THR A 18 2.92 -7.13 -5.03
CA THR A 18 4.05 -6.19 -5.15
C THR A 18 3.80 -5.12 -6.22
N ARG A 19 2.93 -5.44 -7.19
CA ARG A 19 2.43 -4.53 -8.21
C ARG A 19 1.91 -3.18 -7.68
N PHE A 20 1.17 -3.13 -6.57
CA PHE A 20 0.71 -1.82 -6.09
C PHE A 20 1.92 -0.98 -5.61
N THR A 21 2.89 -1.59 -4.94
CA THR A 21 4.10 -0.89 -4.48
C THR A 21 4.91 -0.34 -5.64
N GLU A 22 4.98 -1.07 -6.76
CA GLU A 22 5.65 -0.63 -7.99
C GLU A 22 4.93 0.58 -8.60
N ILE A 23 3.59 0.52 -8.73
CA ILE A 23 2.78 1.63 -9.25
C ILE A 23 2.97 2.88 -8.40
N LEU A 24 2.93 2.75 -7.06
CA LEU A 24 3.15 3.87 -6.15
C LEU A 24 4.58 4.43 -6.29
N GLY A 25 5.58 3.55 -6.37
CA GLY A 25 6.99 3.93 -6.52
C GLY A 25 7.34 4.57 -7.86
N MET A 26 6.50 4.38 -8.89
CA MET A 26 6.58 5.10 -10.16
C MET A 26 5.88 6.47 -10.13
N GLY A 27 5.20 6.81 -9.02
CA GLY A 27 4.41 8.04 -8.92
C GLY A 27 3.12 8.00 -9.75
N CYS A 28 2.60 6.81 -10.03
CA CYS A 28 1.37 6.62 -10.79
C CYS A 28 0.15 6.51 -9.87
N PHE A 29 -1.02 6.89 -10.41
CA PHE A 29 -2.29 6.65 -9.76
C PHE A 29 -2.61 5.15 -9.73
N CYS A 30 -2.93 4.61 -8.55
CA CYS A 30 -3.33 3.23 -8.37
C CYS A 30 -4.81 3.18 -7.98
N LEU A 31 -5.63 2.44 -8.75
CA LEU A 31 -7.00 2.09 -8.37
C LEU A 31 -6.99 0.63 -7.90
N ARG A 32 -7.44 0.37 -6.68
CA ARG A 32 -7.43 -0.98 -6.10
C ARG A 32 -8.59 -1.21 -5.16
N THR A 33 -8.91 -2.47 -4.90
CA THR A 33 -9.83 -2.80 -3.80
C THR A 33 -9.19 -2.44 -2.46
N LYS A 34 -10.02 -2.02 -1.49
CA LYS A 34 -9.58 -1.76 -0.11
C LYS A 34 -8.71 -2.91 0.42
N PRO A 35 -7.49 -2.63 0.95
CA PRO A 35 -6.63 -3.67 1.49
C PRO A 35 -7.31 -4.39 2.66
N VAL A 36 -7.06 -5.70 2.75
CA VAL A 36 -7.47 -6.54 3.90
C VAL A 36 -6.33 -6.80 4.89
N HIS A 37 -5.11 -6.42 4.52
CA HIS A 37 -3.94 -6.53 5.37
C HIS A 37 -3.61 -5.18 5.99
N ALA A 38 -2.96 -5.22 7.16
CA ALA A 38 -2.36 -4.06 7.76
C ALA A 38 -1.32 -3.45 6.81
N CYS A 39 -1.38 -2.13 6.63
CA CYS A 39 -0.36 -1.35 5.95
C CYS A 39 0.51 -0.66 7.02
N LEU A 40 1.81 -0.58 6.78
CA LEU A 40 2.71 0.19 7.64
C LEU A 40 2.30 1.67 7.63
N GLY A 41 2.30 2.34 8.77
CA GLY A 41 2.14 3.81 8.84
C GLY A 41 0.76 4.38 8.49
N GLU A 42 -0.29 3.56 8.44
CA GLU A 42 -1.69 4.00 8.25
C GLU A 42 -1.91 4.96 7.05
N PRO A 43 -1.61 4.51 5.81
CA PRO A 43 -1.67 5.35 4.62
C PRO A 43 -3.05 5.99 4.41
N GLN A 44 -3.06 7.30 4.17
CA GLN A 44 -4.26 8.08 3.86
C GLN A 44 -4.20 8.55 2.40
N ASN A 45 -5.28 8.32 1.64
CA ASN A 45 -5.42 8.80 0.25
C ASN A 45 -4.21 8.51 -0.66
N CYS A 46 -3.59 7.34 -0.49
CA CYS A 46 -2.41 6.92 -1.27
C CYS A 46 -2.78 6.13 -2.54
N TRP A 47 -4.04 5.77 -2.70
CA TRP A 47 -4.61 5.10 -3.86
C TRP A 47 -6.13 5.38 -3.93
N GLY A 48 -6.72 5.19 -5.09
CA GLY A 48 -8.18 5.13 -5.22
C GLY A 48 -8.71 3.77 -4.77
N GLU A 49 -9.83 3.78 -4.05
CA GLU A 49 -10.49 2.56 -3.59
C GLU A 49 -11.74 2.22 -4.39
N VAL A 50 -11.87 0.93 -4.73
CA VAL A 50 -13.11 0.31 -5.24
C VAL A 50 -13.60 -0.73 -4.25
N LYS A 51 -14.91 -0.98 -4.25
CA LYS A 51 -15.51 -2.07 -3.47
C LYS A 51 -15.00 -3.42 -3.93
N ARG A 52 -14.98 -4.40 -3.02
CA ARG A 52 -14.45 -5.75 -3.31
C ARG A 52 -15.33 -6.54 -4.27
N ASP A 53 -16.62 -6.21 -4.33
CA ASP A 53 -17.58 -6.75 -5.29
C ASP A 53 -17.53 -6.01 -6.65
N LEU A 54 -16.66 -5.01 -6.79
CA LEU A 54 -16.49 -4.17 -7.98
C LEU A 54 -17.76 -3.40 -8.39
N SER A 55 -18.77 -3.32 -7.52
CA SER A 55 -20.06 -2.68 -7.84
C SER A 55 -19.96 -1.19 -8.15
N ASP A 56 -18.90 -0.51 -7.69
CA ASP A 56 -18.61 0.91 -7.94
C ASP A 56 -17.48 1.13 -8.96
N LEU A 57 -16.96 0.08 -9.61
CA LEU A 57 -15.77 0.17 -10.45
C LEU A 57 -15.95 1.18 -11.61
N THR A 58 -17.06 1.08 -12.35
CA THR A 58 -17.33 1.95 -13.50
C THR A 58 -17.51 3.41 -13.07
N GLU A 59 -18.22 3.64 -11.97
CA GLU A 59 -18.40 4.98 -11.39
C GLU A 59 -17.04 5.57 -10.99
N LYS A 60 -16.20 4.80 -10.29
CA LYS A 60 -14.87 5.24 -9.87
C LYS A 60 -13.96 5.56 -11.05
N ILE A 61 -13.97 4.71 -12.09
CA ILE A 61 -13.21 4.99 -13.32
C ILE A 61 -13.69 6.30 -13.96
N GLY A 62 -15.00 6.49 -14.10
CA GLY A 62 -15.58 7.70 -14.69
C GLY A 62 -15.21 8.96 -13.88
N TYR A 63 -15.37 8.90 -12.55
CA TYR A 63 -14.96 9.97 -11.65
C TYR A 63 -13.48 10.29 -11.83
N TYR A 64 -12.60 9.29 -11.73
CA TYR A 64 -11.18 9.57 -11.79
C TYR A 64 -10.78 10.07 -13.16
N LEU A 65 -11.31 9.57 -14.28
CA LEU A 65 -11.05 10.11 -15.62
C LEU A 65 -11.41 11.59 -15.76
N ALA A 66 -12.50 12.03 -15.13
CA ALA A 66 -12.96 13.41 -15.15
C ALA A 66 -12.23 14.34 -14.15
N ASN A 67 -11.52 13.80 -13.15
CA ASN A 67 -10.93 14.56 -12.06
C ASN A 67 -9.41 14.35 -11.99
N GLU A 68 -8.67 14.94 -12.92
CA GLU A 68 -7.22 14.80 -13.01
C GLU A 68 -6.47 15.29 -11.77
N GLU A 69 -6.88 16.42 -11.20
CA GLU A 69 -6.24 16.98 -10.00
C GLU A 69 -6.30 16.01 -8.83
N ALA A 70 -7.47 15.40 -8.59
CA ALA A 70 -7.65 14.39 -7.57
C ALA A 70 -6.77 13.14 -7.83
N ARG A 71 -6.63 12.70 -9.08
CA ARG A 71 -5.71 11.59 -9.43
C ARG A 71 -4.26 11.94 -9.11
N ASN A 72 -3.83 13.15 -9.46
CA ASN A 72 -2.46 13.60 -9.28
C ASN A 72 -2.11 13.76 -7.79
N GLU A 73 -3.03 14.28 -6.99
CA GLU A 73 -2.87 14.35 -5.53
C GLU A 73 -2.70 12.95 -4.92
N ILE A 74 -3.58 12.01 -5.27
CA ILE A 74 -3.50 10.63 -4.79
C ILE A 74 -2.18 9.97 -5.22
N ALA A 75 -1.76 10.16 -6.47
CA ALA A 75 -0.50 9.61 -6.98
C ALA A 75 0.72 10.17 -6.22
N LYS A 76 0.71 11.47 -5.90
CA LYS A 76 1.74 12.12 -5.08
C LYS A 76 1.79 11.54 -3.66
N ASN A 77 0.63 11.39 -3.02
CA ASN A 77 0.53 10.79 -1.69
C ASN A 77 1.03 9.34 -1.69
N GLY A 78 0.65 8.57 -2.71
CA GLY A 78 1.14 7.21 -2.93
C GLY A 78 2.65 7.13 -3.06
N MET A 79 3.27 8.04 -3.82
CA MET A 79 4.73 8.09 -3.96
C MET A 79 5.43 8.45 -2.65
N ASN A 80 4.88 9.39 -1.87
CA ASN A 80 5.41 9.72 -0.55
C ASN A 80 5.34 8.51 0.37
N TYR A 81 4.19 7.84 0.42
CA TYR A 81 4.01 6.60 1.18
C TYR A 81 5.01 5.52 0.77
N TYR A 82 5.26 5.36 -0.54
CA TYR A 82 6.28 4.43 -1.02
C TYR A 82 7.66 4.79 -0.48
N LYS A 83 8.09 6.04 -0.60
CA LYS A 83 9.42 6.48 -0.12
C LYS A 83 9.59 6.23 1.37
N ASP A 84 8.57 6.54 2.15
CA ASP A 84 8.61 6.51 3.61
C ASP A 84 8.55 5.09 4.18
N TYR A 85 7.81 4.17 3.53
CA TYR A 85 7.50 2.86 4.11
C TYR A 85 7.79 1.65 3.22
N LEU A 86 7.69 1.80 1.89
CA LEU A 86 7.70 0.65 0.98
C LEU A 86 8.98 0.52 0.16
N SER A 87 9.79 1.57 0.08
CA SER A 87 11.05 1.55 -0.64
C SER A 87 12.01 0.50 -0.03
N PRO A 88 12.91 -0.11 -0.81
CA PRO A 88 13.87 -1.07 -0.28
C PRO A 88 14.65 -0.52 0.92
N VAL A 89 15.03 0.76 0.87
CA VAL A 89 15.73 1.45 1.96
C VAL A 89 14.83 1.61 3.19
N ALA A 90 13.58 2.06 3.03
CA ALA A 90 12.65 2.22 4.13
C ALA A 90 12.36 0.89 4.84
N ARG A 91 12.09 -0.17 4.05
CA ARG A 91 11.85 -1.52 4.58
C ARG A 91 13.07 -2.07 5.31
N ALA A 92 14.27 -1.89 4.76
CA ALA A 92 15.50 -2.31 5.43
C ALA A 92 15.69 -1.59 6.77
N LYS A 93 15.47 -0.27 6.82
CA LYS A 93 15.52 0.50 8.07
C LYS A 93 14.51 0.02 9.10
N TYR A 94 13.27 -0.24 8.69
CA TYR A 94 12.23 -0.76 9.56
C TYR A 94 12.62 -2.13 10.17
N LEU A 95 13.09 -3.06 9.36
CA LEU A 95 13.53 -4.39 9.82
C LEU A 95 14.72 -4.29 10.78
N LEU A 96 15.68 -3.40 10.50
CA LEU A 96 16.82 -3.15 11.40
C LEU A 96 16.38 -2.61 12.75
N ASN A 97 15.38 -1.73 12.80
CA ASN A 97 14.85 -1.20 14.05
C ASN A 97 14.19 -2.30 14.89
N ILE A 98 13.31 -3.10 14.28
CA ILE A 98 12.69 -4.25 14.96
C ILE A 98 13.75 -5.21 15.50
N ALA A 99 14.77 -5.52 14.70
CA ALA A 99 15.82 -6.45 15.12
C ALA A 99 16.60 -5.95 16.34
N ARG A 100 16.77 -4.63 16.49
CA ARG A 100 17.42 -4.01 17.64
C ARG A 100 16.55 -3.97 18.90
N GLU A 101 15.25 -3.77 18.74
CA GLU A 101 14.29 -3.73 19.86
C GLU A 101 14.04 -5.10 20.50
N ASN A 102 14.35 -6.18 19.78
CA ASN A 102 14.19 -7.56 20.25
C ASN A 102 15.52 -8.22 20.74
N GLN A 103 16.59 -7.43 20.90
CA GLN A 103 17.85 -7.82 21.54
C GLN A 103 17.87 -7.39 23.01
#